data_AF-A0A382MLE8-F1
#
_entry.id   AF-A0A382MLE8-F1
#
_cell.length_a   1.000
_cell.length_b   1.000
_cell.length_c   1.000
_cell.angle_alpha   90.00
_cell.angle_beta   90.00
_cell.angle_gamma   90.00
#
_symmetry.space_group_name_H-M   'P 1'
#
loop_
_entity.id
_entity.type
_entity.pdbx_description
1 polymer ?
#
loop_
_entity_poly.entity_id
_entity_poly.type
_entity_poly.pdbx_seq_one_letter_code
_entity_poly.pdbx_strand_id
1 'polypeptide(L)'
;ERIVVCEIEPLVPQAAAAWLGPENYDIIEDPRTELIFDDARHFIATTDETFDVITSDPIHPWVSGSAALYSAEYYELVKQRLNPGGVVAQWLPLYETSEEAVKSSLATFLEAFPNGTVWNSDIFGDGYDVVMVGWVGEMKLDLLVLEEHLSRNLRVRQSLADVDFYSGSELLTSYVGQGSDLRPWLLDAQINRDRSLRLQYLAGLAIDENDAIQILTAMTQYRRYPNNLFLVPPNMERQLRQSFDYRGVR
;
A
#
# COMPACT_ATOMS: atom_id res chain seq x y z
N GLU A 1 -18.12 -9.88 11.40
CA GLU A 1 -17.00 -9.00 11.05
C GLU A 1 -16.11 -8.88 12.27
N ARG A 2 -14.79 -9.05 12.10
CA ARG A 2 -13.76 -9.00 13.16
C ARG A 2 -12.58 -8.21 12.61
N ILE A 3 -11.96 -7.40 13.45
CA ILE A 3 -10.78 -6.59 13.13
C ILE A 3 -9.66 -7.07 14.07
N VAL A 4 -8.53 -7.50 13.52
CA VAL A 4 -7.38 -7.91 14.31
C VAL A 4 -6.30 -6.85 14.14
N VAL A 5 -5.87 -6.25 15.25
CA VAL A 5 -4.74 -5.32 15.28
C VAL A 5 -3.59 -6.02 15.98
N CYS A 6 -2.54 -6.36 15.22
CA CYS A 6 -1.30 -6.91 15.76
C CYS A 6 -0.30 -5.79 15.95
N GLU A 7 0.00 -5.45 17.21
CA GLU A 7 0.88 -4.35 17.59
C GLU A 7 2.00 -4.87 18.49
N ILE A 8 3.25 -4.51 18.18
CA ILE A 8 4.40 -5.01 18.92
C ILE A 8 4.63 -4.23 20.22
N GLU A 9 4.26 -2.95 20.28
CA GLU A 9 4.45 -2.07 21.44
C GLU A 9 3.12 -1.81 22.17
N PRO A 10 2.89 -2.42 23.35
CA PRO A 10 1.61 -2.32 24.05
C PRO A 10 1.19 -0.92 24.48
N LEU A 11 2.13 0.03 24.56
CA LEU A 11 1.82 1.42 24.90
C LEU A 11 1.28 2.23 23.72
N VAL A 12 1.56 1.84 22.47
CA VAL A 12 1.11 2.58 21.27
C VAL A 12 -0.42 2.65 21.20
N PRO A 13 -1.19 1.55 21.32
CA PRO A 13 -2.65 1.59 21.26
C PRO A 13 -3.26 2.37 22.42
N GLN A 14 -2.64 2.32 23.61
CA GLN A 14 -3.08 3.09 24.77
C GLN A 14 -2.91 4.59 24.55
N ALA A 15 -1.76 5.00 24.01
CA ALA A 15 -1.51 6.39 23.67
C ALA A 15 -2.43 6.86 22.53
N ALA A 16 -2.59 6.05 21.48
CA ALA A 16 -3.48 6.35 20.36
C ALA A 16 -4.94 6.50 20.80
N ALA A 17 -5.45 5.61 21.66
CA ALA A 17 -6.79 5.74 22.22
C ALA A 17 -6.96 7.01 23.07
N ALA A 18 -5.93 7.40 23.85
CA ALA A 18 -5.99 8.57 24.71
C ALA A 18 -5.96 9.91 23.95
N TRP A 19 -5.26 9.97 22.81
CA TRP A 19 -4.94 11.25 22.15
C TRP A 19 -5.39 11.35 20.69
N LEU A 20 -5.61 10.22 20.00
CA LEU A 20 -5.84 10.14 18.56
C LEU A 20 -7.13 9.38 18.20
N GLY A 21 -8.04 9.19 19.16
CA GLY A 21 -9.34 8.55 18.96
C GLY A 21 -10.12 9.09 17.74
N PRO A 22 -10.25 10.43 17.57
CA PRO A 22 -10.91 10.99 16.39
C PRO A 22 -10.27 10.60 15.06
N GLU A 23 -8.94 10.47 15.00
CA GLU A 23 -8.21 10.18 13.76
C GLU A 23 -8.26 8.70 13.38
N ASN A 24 -8.36 7.80 14.37
CA ASN A 24 -8.47 6.36 14.14
C ASN A 24 -9.90 5.82 14.32
N TYR A 25 -10.89 6.70 14.45
CA TYR A 25 -12.30 6.37 14.67
C TYR A 25 -12.56 5.50 15.92
N ASP A 26 -11.80 5.74 16.98
CA ASP A 26 -11.87 5.03 18.26
C ASP A 26 -11.76 3.50 18.07
N ILE A 27 -10.89 3.05 17.15
CA ILE A 27 -10.79 1.64 16.71
C ILE A 27 -10.59 0.66 17.88
N ILE A 28 -9.89 1.07 18.93
CA ILE A 28 -9.62 0.25 20.12
C ILE A 28 -10.89 0.03 20.96
N GLU A 29 -11.87 0.92 20.86
CA GLU A 29 -13.17 0.79 21.55
C GLU A 29 -14.23 0.05 20.68
N ASP A 30 -13.96 -0.19 19.40
CA ASP A 30 -14.87 -0.94 18.53
C ASP A 30 -14.99 -2.39 19.01
N PRO A 31 -16.22 -2.91 19.27
CA PRO A 31 -16.43 -4.26 19.81
C PRO A 31 -16.00 -5.38 18.84
N ARG A 32 -15.69 -5.06 17.58
CA ARG A 32 -15.16 -6.01 16.59
C ARG A 32 -13.64 -6.10 16.65
N THR A 33 -12.97 -5.18 17.32
CA THR A 33 -11.51 -5.10 17.40
C THR A 33 -10.96 -6.04 18.47
N GLU A 34 -9.97 -6.83 18.06
CA GLU A 34 -9.14 -7.63 18.94
C GLU A 34 -7.70 -7.17 18.81
N LEU A 35 -7.12 -6.79 19.94
CA LEU A 35 -5.74 -6.34 20.03
C LEU A 35 -4.84 -7.51 20.43
N ILE A 36 -3.87 -7.80 19.58
CA ILE A 36 -2.86 -8.84 19.79
C ILE A 36 -1.51 -8.16 19.94
N PHE A 37 -0.83 -8.43 21.07
CA PHE A 37 0.51 -7.93 21.31
C PHE A 37 1.54 -8.97 20.87
N ASP A 38 2.02 -8.82 19.64
CA ASP A 38 2.96 -9.74 19.00
C ASP A 38 3.72 -9.04 17.86
N ASP A 39 4.82 -9.63 17.43
CA ASP A 39 5.46 -9.27 16.17
C ASP A 39 4.56 -9.72 15.00
N ALA A 40 4.23 -8.80 14.09
CA ALA A 40 3.28 -9.08 13.01
C ALA A 40 3.75 -10.25 12.11
N ARG A 41 5.06 -10.41 11.92
CA ARG A 41 5.61 -11.53 11.16
C ARG A 41 5.45 -12.85 11.92
N HIS A 42 5.72 -12.88 13.21
CA HIS A 42 5.47 -14.03 14.07
C HIS A 42 3.98 -14.41 14.07
N PHE A 43 3.09 -13.44 14.23
CA PHE A 43 1.64 -13.67 14.21
C PHE A 43 1.19 -14.29 12.88
N ILE A 44 1.53 -13.67 11.74
CA ILE A 44 1.15 -14.16 10.41
C ILE A 44 1.75 -15.55 10.11
N ALA A 45 2.96 -15.83 10.61
CA ALA A 45 3.61 -17.13 10.46
C ALA A 45 2.92 -18.25 11.26
N THR A 46 2.36 -17.93 12.42
CA THR A 46 1.88 -18.93 13.40
C THR A 46 0.36 -19.05 13.48
N THR A 47 -0.39 -18.03 13.05
CA THR A 47 -1.85 -18.08 13.00
C THR A 47 -2.33 -19.01 11.88
N ASP A 48 -3.43 -19.72 12.11
CA ASP A 48 -4.16 -20.46 11.08
C ASP A 48 -5.32 -19.63 10.49
N GLU A 49 -5.51 -18.40 10.97
CA GLU A 49 -6.56 -17.51 10.49
C GLU A 49 -6.26 -16.94 9.10
N THR A 50 -7.33 -16.69 8.34
CA THR A 50 -7.27 -16.06 7.02
C THR A 50 -8.17 -14.83 6.97
N PHE A 51 -7.76 -13.82 6.20
CA PHE A 51 -8.35 -12.49 6.21
C PHE A 51 -8.78 -12.06 4.80
N ASP A 52 -9.87 -11.29 4.74
CA ASP A 52 -10.32 -10.66 3.49
C ASP A 52 -9.46 -9.44 3.13
N VAL A 53 -8.93 -8.76 4.14
CA VAL A 53 -8.03 -7.61 4.00
C VAL A 53 -6.90 -7.73 5.01
N ILE A 54 -5.67 -7.56 4.56
CA ILE A 54 -4.48 -7.39 5.41
C ILE A 54 -3.88 -6.02 5.11
N THR A 55 -3.74 -5.17 6.12
CA THR A 55 -3.00 -3.91 6.01
C THR A 55 -1.74 -4.01 6.83
N SER A 56 -0.60 -3.66 6.24
CA SER A 56 0.68 -3.64 6.95
C SER A 56 1.29 -2.25 6.82
N ASP A 57 1.52 -1.64 7.98
CA ASP A 57 2.04 -0.29 8.12
C ASP A 57 3.11 -0.25 9.22
N PRO A 58 4.25 -0.94 9.01
CA PRO A 58 5.35 -0.93 9.96
C PRO A 58 6.10 0.38 9.90
N ILE A 59 6.95 0.62 10.90
CA ILE A 59 7.92 1.72 10.85
C ILE A 59 8.91 1.56 9.68
N HIS A 60 9.65 2.61 9.32
CA HIS A 60 10.59 2.64 8.20
C HIS A 60 11.46 1.37 8.04
N PRO A 61 11.74 0.91 6.81
CA PRO A 61 12.52 -0.31 6.57
C PRO A 61 13.94 -0.33 7.15
N TRP A 62 14.54 0.84 7.38
CA TRP A 62 15.87 0.94 7.99
C TRP A 62 15.88 0.70 9.50
N VAL A 63 14.72 0.78 10.16
CA VAL A 63 14.59 0.44 11.59
C VAL A 63 14.76 -1.06 11.77
N SER A 64 15.58 -1.41 12.77
CA SER A 64 15.92 -2.81 13.07
C SER A 64 14.66 -3.69 13.17
N GLY A 65 14.61 -4.74 12.36
CA GLY A 65 13.51 -5.70 12.33
C GLY A 65 12.43 -5.38 11.29
N SER A 66 12.22 -4.11 10.93
CA SER A 66 11.16 -3.73 9.99
C SER A 66 11.37 -4.30 8.58
N ALA A 67 12.62 -4.32 8.08
CA ALA A 67 12.93 -4.89 6.77
C ALA A 67 12.49 -6.36 6.59
N ALA A 68 12.30 -7.12 7.68
CA ALA A 68 11.78 -8.48 7.61
C ALA A 68 10.30 -8.53 7.15
N LEU A 69 9.53 -7.46 7.40
CA LEU A 69 8.15 -7.26 6.92
C LEU A 69 8.08 -6.79 5.45
N TYR A 70 9.24 -6.65 4.80
CA TYR A 70 9.36 -6.37 3.36
C TYR A 70 10.11 -7.47 2.62
N SER A 71 10.23 -8.66 3.21
CA SER A 71 10.92 -9.80 2.61
C SER A 71 9.98 -10.62 1.73
N ALA A 72 10.54 -11.32 0.74
CA ALA A 72 9.76 -12.22 -0.10
C ALA A 72 9.09 -13.32 0.73
N GLU A 73 9.79 -13.84 1.73
CA GLU A 73 9.27 -14.88 2.63
C GLU A 73 8.08 -14.36 3.46
N TYR A 74 8.14 -13.12 3.95
CA TYR A 74 7.00 -12.51 4.63
C TYR A 74 5.80 -12.34 3.69
N TYR A 75 6.00 -11.86 2.47
CA TYR A 75 4.88 -11.70 1.53
C TYR A 75 4.25 -13.03 1.12
N GLU A 76 5.03 -14.12 1.05
CA GLU A 76 4.47 -15.46 0.84
C GLU A 76 3.65 -15.94 2.05
N LEU A 77 4.06 -15.61 3.29
CA LEU A 77 3.24 -15.89 4.46
C LEU A 77 1.94 -15.08 4.43
N VAL A 78 2.00 -13.77 4.15
CA VAL A 78 0.83 -12.90 4.04
C VAL A 78 -0.14 -13.43 2.98
N LYS A 79 0.38 -13.82 1.81
CA LYS A 79 -0.42 -14.40 0.72
C LYS A 79 -1.14 -15.68 1.13
N GLN A 80 -0.53 -16.52 1.98
CA GLN A 80 -1.15 -17.74 2.53
C GLN A 80 -2.24 -17.44 3.57
N ARG A 81 -2.24 -16.23 4.16
CA ARG A 81 -3.27 -15.76 5.11
C ARG A 81 -4.37 -14.93 4.44
N LEU A 82 -4.40 -14.83 3.11
CA LEU A 82 -5.52 -14.20 2.40
C LEU A 82 -6.61 -15.22 2.08
N ASN A 83 -7.87 -14.84 2.33
CA ASN A 83 -9.02 -15.55 1.78
C ASN A 83 -9.02 -15.46 0.24
N PRO A 84 -9.70 -16.39 -0.46
CA PRO A 84 -9.93 -16.24 -1.90
C PRO A 84 -10.60 -14.89 -2.22
N GLY A 85 -9.95 -14.08 -3.07
CA GLY A 85 -10.40 -12.73 -3.40
C GLY A 85 -9.98 -11.65 -2.39
N GLY A 86 -9.25 -12.02 -1.34
CA GLY A 86 -8.69 -11.09 -0.36
C GLY A 86 -7.55 -10.25 -0.93
N VAL A 87 -7.30 -9.11 -0.26
CA VAL A 87 -6.31 -8.12 -0.67
C VAL A 87 -5.33 -7.82 0.46
N VAL A 88 -4.08 -7.52 0.11
CA VAL A 88 -3.10 -6.92 1.01
C VAL A 88 -2.79 -5.50 0.57
N ALA A 89 -2.66 -4.58 1.53
CA ALA A 89 -2.10 -3.25 1.33
C ALA A 89 -0.87 -3.06 2.23
N GLN A 90 0.20 -2.51 1.67
CA GLN A 90 1.46 -2.24 2.37
C GLN A 90 1.92 -0.82 2.08
N TRP A 91 2.21 -0.06 3.14
CA TRP A 91 2.84 1.25 3.04
C TRP A 91 4.32 1.15 2.62
N LEU A 92 4.77 2.06 1.75
CA LEU A 92 6.16 2.17 1.29
C LEU A 92 6.59 3.65 1.26
N PRO A 93 7.54 4.07 2.11
CA PRO A 93 8.07 5.44 2.08
C PRO A 93 8.91 5.69 0.82
N LEU A 94 8.83 6.91 0.27
CA LEU A 94 9.75 7.41 -0.76
C LEU A 94 10.75 8.45 -0.23
N TYR A 95 10.74 8.72 1.08
CA TYR A 95 11.62 9.63 1.80
C TYR A 95 12.47 8.84 2.81
N GLU A 96 13.56 9.44 3.31
CA GLU A 96 14.53 8.78 4.22
C GLU A 96 14.96 7.41 3.68
N THR A 97 15.13 7.35 2.36
CA THR A 97 15.34 6.15 1.57
C THR A 97 15.96 6.52 0.22
N SER A 98 16.40 5.50 -0.53
CA SER A 98 16.97 5.64 -1.87
C SER A 98 16.12 4.96 -2.93
N GLU A 99 16.33 5.31 -4.20
CA GLU A 99 15.73 4.61 -5.33
C GLU A 99 16.03 3.09 -5.31
N GLU A 100 17.26 2.69 -4.93
CA GLU A 100 17.63 1.27 -4.81
C GLU A 100 16.79 0.54 -3.75
N ALA A 101 16.55 1.18 -2.61
CA ALA A 101 15.72 0.64 -1.53
C ALA A 101 14.24 0.53 -1.95
N VAL A 102 13.68 1.56 -2.59
CA VAL A 102 12.29 1.53 -3.09
C VAL A 102 12.11 0.45 -4.15
N LYS A 103 13.04 0.35 -5.11
CA LYS A 103 13.07 -0.73 -6.10
C LYS A 103 13.13 -2.10 -5.42
N SER A 104 13.97 -2.28 -4.40
CA SER A 104 14.09 -3.53 -3.65
C SER A 104 12.77 -3.92 -2.98
N SER A 105 12.15 -3.01 -2.24
CA SER A 105 10.85 -3.25 -1.58
C SER A 105 9.75 -3.60 -2.59
N LEU A 106 9.61 -2.80 -3.65
CA LEU A 106 8.54 -2.97 -4.62
C LEU A 106 8.73 -4.23 -5.48
N ALA A 107 9.95 -4.52 -5.93
CA ALA A 107 10.23 -5.75 -6.68
C ALA A 107 9.97 -6.99 -5.82
N THR A 108 10.30 -6.93 -4.52
CA THR A 108 10.06 -8.01 -3.58
C THR A 108 8.55 -8.26 -3.38
N PHE A 109 7.77 -7.19 -3.24
CA PHE A 109 6.31 -7.28 -3.16
C PHE A 109 5.69 -7.88 -4.42
N LEU A 110 6.11 -7.40 -5.61
CA LEU A 110 5.60 -7.86 -6.89
C LEU A 110 6.05 -9.28 -7.27
N GLU A 111 7.09 -9.83 -6.63
CA GLU A 111 7.42 -11.25 -6.76
C GLU A 111 6.29 -12.14 -6.19
N ALA A 112 5.77 -11.80 -5.02
CA ALA A 112 4.65 -12.51 -4.39
C ALA A 112 3.30 -12.17 -5.05
N PHE A 113 3.12 -10.92 -5.50
CA PHE A 113 1.91 -10.40 -6.13
C PHE A 113 2.18 -9.80 -7.52
N PRO A 114 2.36 -10.62 -8.58
CA PRO A 114 2.75 -10.12 -9.91
C PRO A 114 1.79 -9.13 -10.57
N ASN A 115 0.50 -9.21 -10.22
CA ASN A 115 -0.54 -8.30 -10.69
C ASN A 115 -0.78 -7.12 -9.73
N GLY A 116 0.07 -6.97 -8.71
CA GLY A 116 -0.04 -5.91 -7.72
C GLY A 116 0.06 -4.52 -8.34
N THR A 117 -0.46 -3.55 -7.60
CA THR A 117 -0.62 -2.16 -8.01
C THR A 117 0.01 -1.23 -7.00
N VAL A 118 0.36 -0.04 -7.45
CA VAL A 118 0.93 1.02 -6.62
C VAL A 118 0.08 2.27 -6.77
N TRP A 119 -0.23 2.89 -5.64
CA TRP A 119 -1.12 4.03 -5.52
C TRP A 119 -0.40 5.14 -4.76
N ASN A 120 -0.46 6.35 -5.28
CA ASN A 120 0.06 7.53 -4.60
C ASN A 120 -0.90 7.90 -3.46
N SER A 121 -0.35 8.34 -2.33
CA SER A 121 -1.16 8.86 -1.22
C SER A 121 -1.68 10.29 -1.48
N ASP A 122 -1.09 11.00 -2.44
CA ASP A 122 -1.45 12.37 -2.82
C ASP A 122 -2.01 12.44 -4.26
N ILE A 123 -2.97 13.34 -4.47
CA ILE A 123 -3.63 13.63 -5.75
C ILE A 123 -2.77 14.57 -6.62
N PHE A 124 -1.84 15.34 -6.03
CA PHE A 124 -1.12 16.41 -6.71
C PHE A 124 0.29 16.07 -7.16
N GLY A 125 0.77 14.85 -6.91
CA GLY A 125 2.07 14.40 -7.41
C GLY A 125 3.28 14.87 -6.58
N ASP A 126 3.04 15.50 -5.43
CA ASP A 126 4.05 15.80 -4.40
C ASP A 126 4.31 14.57 -3.48
N GLY A 127 4.01 13.37 -4.00
CA GLY A 127 3.87 12.15 -3.21
C GLY A 127 5.12 11.82 -2.39
N TYR A 128 4.91 11.74 -1.08
CA TYR A 128 5.91 11.40 -0.08
C TYR A 128 6.02 9.88 0.12
N ASP A 129 4.93 9.15 -0.04
CA ASP A 129 4.88 7.70 0.06
C ASP A 129 3.86 7.09 -0.92
N VAL A 130 3.87 5.76 -1.00
CA VAL A 130 2.93 5.01 -1.84
C VAL A 130 2.36 3.82 -1.08
N VAL A 131 1.20 3.36 -1.53
CA VAL A 131 0.58 2.13 -1.06
C VAL A 131 0.68 1.07 -2.15
N MET A 132 1.30 -0.06 -1.81
CA MET A 132 1.34 -1.25 -2.64
C MET A 132 0.12 -2.12 -2.31
N VAL A 133 -0.65 -2.52 -3.32
CA VAL A 133 -1.85 -3.35 -3.17
C VAL A 133 -1.72 -4.63 -3.98
N GLY A 134 -1.96 -5.78 -3.36
CA GLY A 134 -1.74 -7.09 -3.94
C GLY A 134 -2.91 -8.05 -3.66
N TRP A 135 -3.10 -9.01 -4.55
CA TRP A 135 -4.12 -10.07 -4.45
C TRP A 135 -3.68 -11.29 -5.26
N VAL A 136 -4.36 -12.41 -5.09
CA VAL A 136 -4.12 -13.63 -5.87
C VAL A 136 -5.13 -13.73 -7.02
N GLY A 137 -4.63 -13.88 -8.24
CA GLY A 137 -5.45 -14.06 -9.45
C GLY A 137 -5.74 -12.76 -10.20
N GLU A 138 -6.91 -12.72 -10.85
CA GLU A 138 -7.38 -11.55 -11.59
C GLU A 138 -8.35 -10.73 -10.72
N MET A 139 -8.26 -9.40 -10.84
CA MET A 139 -9.17 -8.47 -10.19
C MET A 139 -9.61 -7.40 -11.19
N LYS A 140 -10.82 -6.89 -10.99
CA LYS A 140 -11.36 -5.76 -11.72
C LYS A 140 -11.83 -4.71 -10.72
N LEU A 141 -11.48 -3.46 -10.98
CA LEU A 141 -11.97 -2.31 -10.23
C LEU A 141 -13.07 -1.63 -11.04
N ASP A 142 -14.32 -1.90 -10.65
CA ASP A 142 -15.48 -1.28 -11.27
C ASP A 142 -15.78 0.06 -10.61
N LEU A 143 -15.66 1.13 -11.40
CA LEU A 143 -15.86 2.49 -10.92
C LEU A 143 -17.30 2.71 -10.44
N LEU A 144 -18.31 2.13 -11.09
CA LEU A 144 -19.69 2.30 -10.67
C LEU A 144 -19.96 1.62 -9.33
N VAL A 145 -19.38 0.44 -9.11
CA VAL A 145 -19.45 -0.25 -7.81
C VAL A 145 -18.73 0.55 -6.72
N LEU A 146 -17.56 1.12 -7.04
CA LEU A 146 -16.83 1.98 -6.11
C LEU A 146 -17.66 3.22 -5.72
N GLU A 147 -18.22 3.94 -6.69
CA GLU A 147 -19.08 5.11 -6.43
C GLU A 147 -20.34 4.72 -5.65
N GLU A 148 -20.94 3.56 -5.94
CA GLU A 148 -22.08 3.03 -5.19
C GLU A 148 -21.71 2.75 -3.73
N HIS A 149 -20.56 2.10 -3.48
CA HIS A 149 -20.06 1.85 -2.13
C HIS A 149 -19.79 3.14 -1.36
N LEU A 150 -19.16 4.14 -1.99
CA LEU A 150 -18.91 5.45 -1.38
C LEU A 150 -20.21 6.19 -1.08
N SER A 151 -21.22 6.07 -1.95
CA SER A 151 -22.53 6.69 -1.74
C SER A 151 -23.30 6.10 -0.55
N ARG A 152 -23.10 4.79 -0.28
CA ARG A 152 -23.76 4.08 0.82
C ARG A 152 -23.03 4.22 2.15
N ASN A 153 -21.72 4.45 2.14
CA ASN A 153 -20.88 4.50 3.33
C ASN A 153 -20.37 5.92 3.60
N LEU A 154 -21.22 6.75 4.20
CA LEU A 154 -20.91 8.16 4.47
C LEU A 154 -19.63 8.36 5.30
N ARG A 155 -19.33 7.44 6.24
CA ARG A 155 -18.08 7.48 7.03
C ARG A 155 -16.84 7.32 6.17
N VAL A 156 -16.85 6.34 5.27
CA VAL A 156 -15.74 6.08 4.34
C VAL A 156 -15.59 7.25 3.36
N ARG A 157 -16.70 7.78 2.86
CA ARG A 157 -16.69 8.95 2.00
C ARG A 157 -16.11 10.18 2.70
N GLN A 158 -16.47 10.41 3.96
CA GLN A 158 -15.92 11.52 4.75
C GLN A 158 -14.42 11.33 4.97
N SER A 159 -14.00 10.12 5.39
CA SER A 159 -12.58 9.78 5.59
C SER A 159 -11.73 10.06 4.35
N LEU A 160 -12.21 9.68 3.17
CA LEU A 160 -11.55 10.00 1.90
C LEU A 160 -11.54 11.50 1.59
N ALA A 161 -12.64 12.20 1.87
CA ALA A 161 -12.71 13.65 1.68
C ALA A 161 -11.77 14.43 2.62
N ASP A 162 -11.50 13.89 3.82
CA ASP A 162 -10.55 14.48 4.78
C ASP A 162 -9.10 14.46 4.26
N VAL A 163 -8.81 13.57 3.29
CA VAL A 163 -7.54 13.48 2.56
C VAL A 163 -7.71 13.84 1.07
N ASP A 164 -8.65 14.73 0.77
CA ASP A 164 -8.91 15.34 -0.54
C ASP A 164 -9.39 14.40 -1.68
N PHE A 165 -9.79 13.16 -1.37
CA PHE A 165 -10.43 12.26 -2.34
C PHE A 165 -11.96 12.38 -2.27
N TYR A 166 -12.57 13.07 -3.24
CA TYR A 166 -14.02 13.36 -3.22
C TYR A 166 -14.87 12.38 -4.04
N SER A 167 -14.25 11.54 -4.86
CA SER A 167 -14.94 10.54 -5.69
C SER A 167 -14.09 9.30 -5.96
N GLY A 168 -14.75 8.21 -6.36
CA GLY A 168 -14.04 7.01 -6.84
C GLY A 168 -13.19 7.32 -8.07
N SER A 169 -13.67 8.22 -8.94
CA SER A 169 -12.93 8.65 -10.13
C SER A 169 -11.61 9.34 -9.78
N GLU A 170 -11.60 10.20 -8.76
CA GLU A 170 -10.39 10.85 -8.24
C GLU A 170 -9.46 9.85 -7.55
N LEU A 171 -9.99 8.89 -6.79
CA LEU A 171 -9.16 7.81 -6.25
C LEU A 171 -8.43 7.03 -7.36
N LEU A 172 -9.09 6.80 -8.49
CA LEU A 172 -8.45 6.13 -9.64
C LEU A 172 -7.34 6.98 -10.31
N THR A 173 -7.28 8.29 -10.07
CA THR A 173 -6.19 9.13 -10.62
C THR A 173 -4.90 9.02 -9.83
N SER A 174 -4.93 8.54 -8.58
CA SER A 174 -3.72 8.33 -7.77
C SER A 174 -2.93 7.07 -8.16
N TYR A 175 -3.48 6.24 -9.04
CA TYR A 175 -2.81 5.05 -9.57
C TYR A 175 -1.44 5.41 -10.20
N VAL A 176 -0.37 4.79 -9.69
CA VAL A 176 1.00 4.98 -10.17
C VAL A 176 1.36 3.95 -11.24
N GLY A 177 0.99 2.69 -11.02
CA GLY A 177 1.34 1.60 -11.93
C GLY A 177 0.97 0.23 -11.39
N GLN A 178 1.16 -0.79 -12.22
CA GLN A 178 1.03 -2.20 -11.86
C GLN A 178 2.34 -2.94 -12.17
N GLY A 179 2.47 -4.17 -11.69
CA GLY A 179 3.68 -4.98 -11.89
C GLY A 179 4.13 -5.07 -13.35
N SER A 180 3.21 -5.19 -14.31
CA SER A 180 3.55 -5.22 -15.74
C SER A 180 4.14 -3.90 -16.26
N ASP A 181 3.69 -2.77 -15.72
CA ASP A 181 4.12 -1.44 -16.14
C ASP A 181 5.51 -1.12 -15.55
N LEU A 182 5.72 -1.47 -14.27
CA LEU A 182 6.92 -1.12 -13.51
C LEU A 182 8.09 -2.08 -13.73
N ARG A 183 7.86 -3.24 -14.36
CA ARG A 183 8.90 -4.24 -14.63
C ARG A 183 10.19 -3.67 -15.26
N PRO A 184 10.15 -2.74 -16.24
CA PRO A 184 11.38 -2.18 -16.81
C PRO A 184 12.19 -1.32 -15.83
N TRP A 185 11.51 -0.61 -14.92
CA TRP A 185 12.15 0.18 -13.86
C TRP A 185 12.82 -0.70 -12.80
N LEU A 186 12.22 -1.86 -12.54
CA LEU A 186 12.64 -2.83 -11.51
C LEU A 186 13.66 -3.87 -12.02
N LEU A 187 14.20 -3.73 -13.24
CA LEU A 187 15.09 -4.74 -13.84
C LEU A 187 16.37 -4.99 -13.04
N ASP A 188 16.88 -3.96 -12.39
CA ASP A 188 18.10 -3.96 -11.56
C ASP A 188 17.79 -4.10 -10.06
N ALA A 189 16.52 -4.25 -9.68
CA ALA A 189 16.11 -4.34 -8.30
C ALA A 189 16.68 -5.61 -7.63
N GLN A 190 17.21 -5.45 -6.42
CA GLN A 190 17.63 -6.58 -5.61
C GLN A 190 16.47 -7.04 -4.72
N ILE A 191 16.16 -8.33 -4.74
CA ILE A 191 15.08 -8.87 -3.90
C ILE A 191 15.53 -8.95 -2.44
N ASN A 192 14.71 -8.41 -1.54
CA ASN A 192 14.91 -8.50 -0.11
C ASN A 192 14.48 -9.89 0.39
N ARG A 193 15.41 -10.61 1.02
CA ARG A 193 15.23 -11.98 1.52
C ARG A 193 15.66 -12.04 2.98
N ASP A 194 15.09 -12.95 3.75
CA ASP A 194 15.47 -13.17 5.16
C ASP A 194 16.96 -13.41 5.36
N ARG A 195 17.59 -14.10 4.41
CA ARG A 195 19.00 -14.47 4.50
C ARG A 195 19.93 -13.25 4.51
N SER A 196 19.56 -12.17 3.84
CA SER A 196 20.42 -10.99 3.70
C SER A 196 19.88 -9.76 4.41
N LEU A 197 18.55 -9.64 4.54
CA LEU A 197 17.84 -8.44 5.03
C LEU A 197 18.46 -7.14 4.49
N ARG A 198 18.85 -7.19 3.21
CA ARG A 198 19.68 -6.16 2.59
C ARG A 198 18.97 -4.80 2.59
N LEU A 199 17.64 -4.81 2.46
CA LEU A 199 16.83 -3.60 2.47
C LEU A 199 17.10 -2.73 3.70
N GLN A 200 17.34 -3.31 4.88
CA GLN A 200 17.64 -2.55 6.09
C GLN A 200 18.90 -1.69 5.91
N TYR A 201 19.91 -2.21 5.22
CA TYR A 201 21.15 -1.48 4.94
C TYR A 201 20.99 -0.49 3.79
N LEU A 202 20.25 -0.86 2.73
CA LEU A 202 20.00 0.04 1.60
C LEU A 202 19.23 1.28 2.02
N ALA A 203 18.16 1.09 2.79
CA ALA A 203 17.39 2.19 3.35
C ALA A 203 18.21 2.96 4.41
N GLY A 204 18.92 2.25 5.30
CA GLY A 204 19.67 2.88 6.39
C GLY A 204 20.86 3.73 5.94
N LEU A 205 21.51 3.39 4.83
CA LEU A 205 22.56 4.21 4.23
C LEU A 205 22.03 5.50 3.59
N ALA A 206 20.72 5.56 3.33
CA ALA A 206 20.03 6.65 2.66
C ALA A 206 19.06 7.40 3.59
N ILE A 207 19.22 7.27 4.92
CA ILE A 207 18.30 7.88 5.89
C ILE A 207 18.23 9.42 5.77
N ASP A 208 19.32 10.06 5.34
CA ASP A 208 19.38 11.52 5.15
C ASP A 208 18.97 11.96 3.73
N GLU A 209 18.58 11.03 2.86
CA GLU A 209 18.14 11.32 1.49
C GLU A 209 16.64 11.68 1.45
N ASN A 210 16.30 12.65 0.58
CA ASN A 210 14.92 13.09 0.39
C ASN A 210 14.62 13.28 -1.10
N ASP A 211 14.63 12.16 -1.81
CA ASP A 211 14.45 12.09 -3.26
C ASP A 211 13.04 11.61 -3.65
N ALA A 212 12.04 11.82 -2.78
CA ALA A 212 10.69 11.31 -2.97
C ALA A 212 10.08 11.71 -4.32
N ILE A 213 10.19 12.98 -4.70
CA ILE A 213 9.68 13.52 -5.97
C ILE A 213 10.39 12.84 -7.16
N GLN A 214 11.71 12.66 -7.08
CA GLN A 214 12.52 12.06 -8.13
C GLN A 214 12.16 10.57 -8.31
N ILE A 215 12.00 9.85 -7.20
CA ILE A 215 11.62 8.43 -7.20
C ILE A 215 10.20 8.28 -7.77
N LEU A 216 9.24 9.08 -7.31
CA LEU A 216 7.86 9.05 -7.83
C LEU A 216 7.82 9.42 -9.32
N THR A 217 8.62 10.40 -9.73
CA THR A 217 8.76 10.77 -11.14
C THR A 217 9.33 9.61 -11.96
N ALA A 218 10.32 8.89 -11.45
CA ALA A 218 10.88 7.71 -12.12
C ALA A 218 9.85 6.59 -12.27
N MET A 219 9.04 6.32 -11.23
CA MET A 219 7.96 5.34 -11.27
C MET A 219 6.88 5.71 -12.29
N THR A 220 6.42 6.97 -12.26
CA THR A 220 5.29 7.43 -13.09
C THR A 220 5.65 7.58 -14.58
N GLN A 221 6.93 7.56 -14.96
CA GLN A 221 7.34 7.45 -16.37
C GLN A 221 6.80 6.19 -17.06
N TYR A 222 6.55 5.14 -16.28
CA TYR A 222 6.04 3.85 -16.76
C TYR A 222 4.52 3.73 -16.63
N ARG A 223 3.85 4.70 -15.98
CA ARG A 223 2.41 4.71 -15.75
C ARG A 223 1.64 4.58 -17.06
N ARG A 224 0.72 3.62 -17.11
CA ARG A 224 -0.23 3.43 -18.21
C ARG A 224 -1.65 3.35 -17.65
N TYR A 225 -2.63 3.70 -18.48
CA TYR A 225 -4.03 3.44 -18.15
C TYR A 225 -4.26 1.91 -18.11
N PRO A 226 -4.68 1.32 -16.97
CA PRO A 226 -4.70 -0.12 -16.80
C PRO A 226 -5.99 -0.74 -17.35
N ASN A 227 -6.05 -0.93 -18.67
CA ASN A 227 -7.20 -1.53 -19.38
C ASN A 227 -7.59 -2.91 -18.85
N ASN A 228 -6.62 -3.63 -18.27
CA ASN A 228 -6.80 -4.95 -17.69
C ASN A 228 -7.38 -4.91 -16.28
N LEU A 229 -7.45 -3.75 -15.62
CA LEU A 229 -7.89 -3.62 -14.22
C LEU A 229 -9.16 -2.77 -14.11
N PHE A 230 -9.20 -1.60 -14.74
CA PHE A 230 -10.29 -0.65 -14.57
C PHE A 230 -11.49 -1.00 -15.47
N LEU A 231 -12.68 -1.11 -14.86
CA LEU A 231 -13.96 -1.18 -15.55
C LEU A 231 -14.66 0.17 -15.37
N VAL A 232 -14.62 0.98 -16.43
CA VAL A 232 -15.13 2.36 -16.41
C VAL A 232 -16.09 2.58 -17.58
N PRO A 233 -17.26 3.19 -17.37
CA PRO A 233 -18.17 3.54 -18.46
C PRO A 233 -17.51 4.46 -19.51
N PRO A 234 -17.78 4.28 -20.82
CA PRO A 234 -17.07 5.00 -21.88
C PRO A 234 -17.08 6.54 -21.78
N ASN A 235 -18.13 7.12 -21.20
CA ASN A 235 -18.25 8.56 -20.97
C ASN A 235 -17.30 9.06 -19.88
N MET A 236 -17.11 8.31 -18.80
CA MET A 236 -16.21 8.65 -17.70
C MET A 236 -14.77 8.27 -18.01
N GLU A 237 -14.57 7.18 -18.76
CA GLU A 237 -13.27 6.65 -19.13
C GLU A 237 -12.44 7.68 -19.91
N ARG A 238 -13.08 8.43 -20.82
CA ARG A 238 -12.39 9.49 -21.57
C ARG A 238 -11.78 10.55 -20.67
N GLN A 239 -12.51 11.00 -19.65
CA GLN A 239 -12.05 12.00 -18.70
C GLN A 239 -10.94 11.43 -17.82
N LEU A 240 -11.12 10.20 -17.32
CA LEU A 240 -10.11 9.53 -16.50
C LEU A 240 -8.80 9.36 -17.27
N ARG A 241 -8.84 8.93 -18.54
CA ARG A 241 -7.65 8.78 -19.39
C ARG A 241 -6.86 10.09 -19.57
N GLN A 242 -7.54 11.23 -19.65
CA GLN A 242 -6.85 12.53 -19.76
C GLN A 242 -5.97 12.83 -18.53
N SER A 243 -6.37 12.36 -17.33
CA SER A 243 -5.54 12.52 -16.12
C SER A 243 -4.26 11.69 -16.17
N PHE A 244 -4.22 10.60 -16.93
CA PHE A 244 -3.03 9.74 -17.10
C PHE A 244 -2.05 10.31 -18.14
N ASP A 245 -2.53 11.13 -19.07
CA ASP A 245 -1.69 11.83 -20.05
C ASP A 245 -1.04 13.09 -19.46
N TYR A 246 -1.61 13.63 -18.39
CA TYR A 246 -1.08 14.80 -17.69
C TYR A 246 0.14 14.43 -16.84
N ARG A 247 1.33 14.60 -17.42
CA ARG A 247 2.61 14.53 -16.71
C ARG A 247 2.81 15.82 -15.91
N GLY A 248 2.05 15.99 -14.84
CA GLY A 248 2.20 17.12 -13.93
C GLY A 248 3.53 17.02 -13.19
N VAL A 249 4.53 17.75 -13.65
CA VAL A 249 5.54 18.34 -12.76
C VAL A 249 5.23 19.83 -12.79
N ARG A 250 4.83 20.39 -11.66
CA ARG A 250 4.94 21.84 -11.43
C ARG A 250 6.04 22.08 -10.43
#